data_AF-A0AAW0DBP2-F1
#
_entry.id   AF-A0AAW0DBP2-F1
#
_cell.length_a   1.000
_cell.length_b   1.000
_cell.length_c   1.000
_cell.angle_alpha   90.00
_cell.angle_beta   90.00
_cell.angle_gamma   90.00
#
_symmetry.space_group_name_H-M   'P 1'
#
loop_
_entity.id
_entity.type
_entity.pdbx_description
1 polymer ?
#
loop_
_entity_poly.entity_id
_entity_poly.type
_entity_poly.pdbx_seq_one_letter_code
_entity_poly.pdbx_strand_id
1 'polypeptide(L)'
;MLVSTLRRACHRTAQRTRPRIVSLANHSLNATCSRRYASTSVEEGGSRGEESHDSPLTGDSEDFTEPKSQPSLNPTPARISTFRHIERTPSDHIPFLSITRLSLPSSSSPLNLFPKTSLAQITHNPNGVLYLRRHRVKTQPLYASELRFRVTNDTTMDAFVKGRDYVLPNGRYWGIPLWQIALAKTDRDPHFALKNQLIEDGLVTKDMFSHWETFLPEEMKTVPPRRTIWQLGGAFDVSVFSNSVILWVLGADKVLDLRIGMSFLGYPEKRKQLYEGTARVALHYDVERQCYTLVLRKAPPKNRRLSDKPLSPTQFLRPGWQKDLRCFSYTHPDYLPVLKEILGPK
;
A
#
# COMPACT_ATOMS: atom_id res chain seq x y z
N MET A 1 -4.04 75.34 -3.82
CA MET A 1 -3.48 75.82 -2.52
C MET A 1 -2.42 74.84 -2.04
N LEU A 2 -1.52 75.30 -1.16
CA LEU A 2 -0.58 74.57 -0.28
C LEU A 2 -0.50 73.02 -0.41
N VAL A 3 0.65 72.48 -0.87
CA VAL A 3 1.83 72.02 -0.08
C VAL A 3 1.74 70.49 0.20
N SER A 4 2.59 69.60 -0.36
CA SER A 4 4.04 69.38 -0.16
C SER A 4 4.39 68.88 1.26
N THR A 5 5.38 68.01 1.54
CA THR A 5 6.37 67.26 0.77
C THR A 5 6.80 66.04 1.61
N LEU A 6 7.17 64.88 1.02
CA LEU A 6 8.28 64.05 1.53
C LEU A 6 8.81 63.02 0.51
N ARG A 7 9.94 63.35 -0.14
CA ARG A 7 10.85 62.37 -0.77
C ARG A 7 11.93 61.99 0.24
N ARG A 8 12.23 60.68 0.39
CA ARG A 8 13.51 60.03 0.80
C ARG A 8 13.19 58.59 1.27
N ALA A 9 14.07 57.59 1.17
CA ALA A 9 15.19 57.36 0.24
C ALA A 9 15.62 55.88 0.38
N CYS A 10 15.65 55.10 -0.71
CA CYS A 10 16.21 53.75 -0.72
C CYS A 10 16.87 53.43 -2.06
N HIS A 11 18.13 53.82 -2.20
CA HIS A 11 18.99 53.47 -3.33
C HIS A 11 20.41 53.26 -2.80
N ARG A 12 21.18 52.36 -3.41
CA ARG A 12 22.23 51.51 -2.78
C ARG A 12 21.59 50.33 -1.99
N THR A 13 22.08 49.09 -2.05
CA THR A 13 23.28 48.58 -2.75
C THR A 13 23.05 47.17 -3.27
N ALA A 14 23.29 46.93 -4.57
CA ALA A 14 23.25 45.61 -5.20
C ALA A 14 24.52 45.40 -6.06
N GLN A 15 25.65 45.13 -5.40
CA GLN A 15 26.91 44.91 -6.09
C GLN A 15 27.03 43.47 -6.62
N ARG A 16 27.12 43.35 -7.95
CA ARG A 16 27.78 42.29 -8.73
C ARG A 16 28.23 41.02 -7.97
N THR A 17 27.35 40.04 -7.82
CA THR A 17 27.75 38.62 -7.77
C THR A 17 27.56 38.00 -9.15
N ARG A 18 28.65 37.68 -9.85
CA ARG A 18 28.60 36.97 -11.15
C ARG A 18 28.01 35.57 -10.93
N PRO A 19 27.05 35.10 -11.76
CA PRO A 19 26.70 33.69 -11.78
C PRO A 19 27.90 32.89 -12.29
N ARG A 20 28.53 32.09 -11.42
CA ARG A 20 29.53 31.12 -11.83
C ARG A 20 28.79 29.98 -12.52
N ILE A 21 28.82 29.93 -13.85
CA ILE A 21 28.30 28.79 -14.61
C ILE A 21 29.20 27.60 -14.29
N VAL A 22 28.78 26.79 -13.32
CA VAL A 22 29.39 25.49 -13.04
C VAL A 22 28.80 24.52 -14.06
N SER A 23 29.61 24.14 -15.04
CA SER A 23 29.29 23.04 -15.94
C SER A 23 29.10 21.76 -15.12
N LEU A 24 27.85 21.33 -14.94
CA LEU A 24 27.53 20.02 -14.39
C LEU A 24 27.78 18.99 -15.50
N ALA A 25 28.99 18.43 -15.50
CA ALA A 25 29.32 17.31 -16.37
C ALA A 25 28.36 16.14 -16.12
N ASN A 26 27.77 15.63 -17.20
CA ASN A 26 26.83 14.50 -17.17
C ASN A 26 27.55 13.19 -16.82
N HIS A 27 27.86 12.97 -15.54
CA HIS A 27 28.26 11.65 -15.05
C HIS A 27 27.04 10.72 -15.02
N SER A 28 26.81 10.05 -16.15
CA SER A 28 25.94 8.88 -16.22
C SER A 28 26.47 7.80 -15.27
N LEU A 29 25.80 7.61 -14.14
CA LEU A 29 26.02 6.46 -13.26
C LEU A 29 25.06 5.36 -13.66
N ASN A 30 25.50 4.52 -14.59
CA ASN A 30 24.82 3.26 -14.95
C ASN A 30 24.65 2.38 -13.70
N ALA A 31 23.44 2.33 -13.17
CA ALA A 31 23.07 1.50 -12.02
C ALA A 31 22.85 0.04 -12.43
N THR A 32 23.91 -0.61 -12.94
CA THR A 32 23.89 -2.01 -13.38
C THR A 32 23.63 -2.94 -12.20
N CYS A 33 22.37 -3.34 -11.99
CA CYS A 33 21.96 -4.24 -10.90
C CYS A 33 21.28 -5.52 -11.41
N SER A 34 21.76 -6.05 -12.54
CA SER A 34 21.34 -7.36 -13.05
C SER A 34 21.97 -8.48 -12.22
N ARG A 35 21.28 -8.93 -11.16
CA ARG A 35 21.63 -10.18 -10.48
C ARG A 35 21.43 -11.36 -11.45
N ARG A 36 22.53 -11.98 -11.86
CA ARG A 36 22.50 -13.31 -12.47
C ARG A 36 21.98 -14.30 -11.42
N TYR A 37 20.90 -15.01 -11.74
CA TYR A 37 20.73 -16.38 -11.30
C TYR A 37 20.92 -17.26 -12.53
N ALA A 38 22.08 -17.91 -12.62
CA ALA A 38 22.28 -18.98 -13.58
C ALA A 38 21.67 -20.25 -12.98
N SER A 39 20.56 -20.72 -13.54
CA SER A 39 19.99 -22.02 -13.22
C SER A 39 20.72 -23.08 -14.05
N THR A 40 21.75 -23.70 -13.47
CA THR A 40 22.47 -24.80 -14.11
C THR A 40 21.58 -26.03 -14.20
N SER A 41 21.09 -26.34 -15.40
CA SER A 41 20.41 -27.60 -15.69
C SER A 41 21.45 -28.72 -15.75
N VAL A 42 21.43 -29.61 -14.77
CA VAL A 42 22.15 -30.89 -14.82
C VAL A 42 21.20 -31.93 -15.40
N GLU A 43 21.57 -32.52 -16.53
CA GLU A 43 20.88 -33.67 -17.11
C GLU A 43 21.53 -34.97 -16.60
N GLU A 44 20.80 -35.76 -15.83
CA GLU A 44 21.19 -37.14 -15.49
C GLU A 44 20.01 -38.09 -15.74
N GLY A 45 19.88 -38.55 -16.98
CA GLY A 45 18.92 -39.58 -17.39
C GLY A 45 19.49 -40.99 -17.27
N GLY A 46 19.55 -41.53 -16.05
CA GLY A 46 20.08 -42.87 -15.78
C GLY A 46 19.05 -43.98 -15.92
N SER A 47 19.16 -44.81 -16.96
CA SER A 47 18.32 -46.01 -17.15
C SER A 47 18.92 -47.27 -16.50
N ARG A 48 18.14 -48.00 -15.69
CA ARG A 48 18.16 -49.47 -15.52
C ARG A 48 17.18 -49.97 -14.46
N GLY A 49 16.82 -51.25 -14.52
CA GLY A 49 16.24 -51.99 -13.37
C GLY A 49 14.85 -52.57 -13.57
N GLU A 50 14.67 -53.46 -14.54
CA GLU A 50 13.65 -54.51 -14.40
C GLU A 50 14.21 -55.60 -13.50
N GLU A 51 13.50 -55.99 -12.43
CA GLU A 51 13.73 -57.28 -11.79
C GLU A 51 12.43 -57.76 -11.12
N SER A 52 11.96 -58.94 -11.55
CA SER A 52 10.70 -59.55 -11.10
C SER A 52 10.95 -60.56 -9.99
N HIS A 53 10.15 -60.52 -8.91
CA HIS A 53 10.17 -61.56 -7.89
C HIS A 53 8.75 -61.92 -7.42
N ASP A 54 8.26 -63.09 -7.88
CA ASP A 54 7.13 -63.80 -7.28
C ASP A 54 7.53 -64.43 -5.95
N SER A 55 6.57 -64.51 -5.00
CA SER A 55 6.40 -65.49 -3.88
C SER A 55 5.46 -64.90 -2.79
N PRO A 56 4.87 -65.68 -1.85
CA PRO A 56 3.51 -66.13 -2.10
C PRO A 56 2.52 -65.79 -0.96
N LEU A 57 1.26 -66.19 -1.15
CA LEU A 57 0.16 -66.02 -0.21
C LEU A 57 0.42 -66.69 1.15
N THR A 58 0.34 -65.90 2.22
CA THR A 58 -0.22 -66.33 3.52
C THR A 58 -1.26 -65.29 3.93
N GLY A 59 -2.46 -65.74 4.27
CA GLY A 59 -3.55 -64.86 4.68
C GLY A 59 -3.77 -64.97 6.18
N ASP A 60 -3.89 -63.83 6.84
CA ASP A 60 -4.37 -63.72 8.22
C ASP A 60 -5.60 -62.79 8.26
N SER A 61 -6.49 -63.03 9.23
CA SER A 61 -7.81 -62.41 9.29
C SER A 61 -7.76 -61.05 10.00
N GLU A 62 -7.47 -59.97 9.29
CA GLU A 62 -7.47 -58.63 9.88
C GLU A 62 -8.88 -58.13 10.25
N ASP A 63 -8.99 -57.61 11.47
CA ASP A 63 -10.20 -57.01 12.04
C ASP A 63 -10.53 -55.68 11.35
N PHE A 64 -11.79 -55.48 10.97
CA PHE A 64 -12.25 -54.39 10.09
C PHE A 64 -12.37 -53.04 10.82
N THR A 65 -11.24 -52.57 11.37
CA THR A 65 -11.13 -51.27 12.03
C THR A 65 -11.36 -50.17 11.00
N GLU A 66 -12.51 -49.51 11.09
CA GLU A 66 -12.94 -48.46 10.16
C GLU A 66 -11.82 -47.41 9.94
N PRO A 67 -11.37 -47.19 8.69
CA PRO A 67 -10.16 -46.42 8.43
C PRO A 67 -10.39 -44.95 8.79
N LYS A 68 -9.81 -44.52 9.93
CA LYS A 68 -9.88 -43.15 10.44
C LYS A 68 -9.54 -42.15 9.34
N SER A 69 -10.58 -41.53 8.78
CA SER A 69 -10.49 -40.71 7.59
C SER A 69 -9.52 -39.55 7.81
N GLN A 70 -8.35 -39.62 7.16
CA GLN A 70 -7.37 -38.55 7.24
C GLN A 70 -8.01 -37.25 6.75
N PRO A 71 -8.00 -36.16 7.53
CA PRO A 71 -8.65 -34.92 7.12
C PRO A 71 -7.98 -34.40 5.85
N SER A 72 -8.76 -34.19 4.80
CA SER A 72 -8.26 -33.74 3.50
C SER A 72 -7.36 -32.52 3.65
N LEU A 73 -6.06 -32.71 3.38
CA LEU A 73 -5.02 -31.68 3.53
C LEU A 73 -5.22 -30.46 2.61
N ASN A 74 -6.17 -30.56 1.68
CA ASN A 74 -6.62 -29.47 0.82
C ASN A 74 -7.97 -28.91 1.30
N PRO A 75 -7.99 -27.95 2.25
CA PRO A 75 -9.24 -27.29 2.62
C PRO A 75 -9.89 -26.61 1.41
N THR A 76 -11.20 -26.78 1.28
CA THR A 76 -12.00 -26.22 0.19
C THR A 76 -11.84 -24.69 0.14
N PRO A 77 -11.68 -24.09 -1.06
CA PRO A 77 -11.66 -22.64 -1.22
C PRO A 77 -12.87 -21.98 -0.56
N ALA A 78 -12.65 -20.95 0.26
CA ALA A 78 -13.75 -20.19 0.83
C ALA A 78 -14.47 -19.41 -0.28
N ARG A 79 -15.80 -19.47 -0.32
CA ARG A 79 -16.61 -18.87 -1.39
C ARG A 79 -17.36 -17.65 -0.86
N ILE A 80 -17.12 -16.49 -1.45
CA ILE A 80 -17.94 -15.29 -1.24
C ILE A 80 -18.87 -15.10 -2.44
N SER A 81 -20.13 -14.79 -2.16
CA SER A 81 -21.22 -14.57 -3.11
C SER A 81 -21.49 -13.08 -3.38
N THR A 82 -21.24 -12.20 -2.40
CA THR A 82 -21.38 -10.75 -2.54
C THR A 82 -20.55 -9.95 -1.53
N PHE A 83 -20.13 -8.74 -1.89
CA PHE A 83 -19.59 -7.72 -0.97
C PHE A 83 -20.66 -6.76 -0.43
N ARG A 84 -21.94 -6.96 -0.78
CA ARG A 84 -23.08 -6.21 -0.22
C ARG A 84 -23.37 -6.65 1.20
N HIS A 85 -23.03 -5.81 2.17
CA HIS A 85 -23.22 -6.08 3.60
C HIS A 85 -24.67 -6.34 4.07
N ILE A 86 -25.68 -6.10 3.23
CA ILE A 86 -27.11 -6.36 3.50
C ILE A 86 -27.55 -7.74 2.99
N GLU A 87 -26.97 -8.21 1.88
CA GLU A 87 -27.40 -9.41 1.13
C GLU A 87 -26.53 -10.64 1.44
N ARG A 88 -25.86 -10.64 2.60
CA ARG A 88 -24.89 -11.67 2.99
C ARG A 88 -25.54 -13.01 3.33
N THR A 89 -25.00 -14.05 2.75
CA THR A 89 -25.27 -15.47 3.02
C THR A 89 -24.37 -15.99 4.16
N PRO A 90 -24.69 -17.16 4.76
CA PRO A 90 -23.78 -17.83 5.69
C PRO A 90 -22.40 -18.15 5.11
N SER A 91 -22.30 -18.42 3.81
CA SER A 91 -21.04 -18.66 3.09
C SER A 91 -20.09 -17.45 3.09
N ASP A 92 -20.61 -16.22 3.20
CA ASP A 92 -19.78 -15.01 3.18
C ASP A 92 -19.03 -14.76 4.50
N HIS A 93 -19.37 -15.49 5.57
CA HIS A 93 -18.69 -15.44 6.87
C HIS A 93 -17.54 -16.45 6.90
N ILE A 94 -16.36 -15.98 6.53
CA ILE A 94 -15.18 -16.82 6.28
C ILE A 94 -14.05 -16.51 7.29
N PRO A 95 -13.14 -17.46 7.58
CA PRO A 95 -11.91 -17.17 8.30
C PRO A 95 -11.01 -16.20 7.51
N PHE A 96 -10.40 -15.24 8.20
CA PHE A 96 -9.58 -14.19 7.57
C PHE A 96 -8.43 -14.73 6.68
N LEU A 97 -7.76 -15.82 7.08
CA LEU A 97 -6.70 -16.44 6.29
C LEU A 97 -7.21 -17.10 5.00
N SER A 98 -8.51 -17.43 4.91
CA SER A 98 -9.08 -18.08 3.73
C SER A 98 -9.15 -17.17 2.50
N ILE A 99 -8.94 -15.85 2.66
CA ILE A 99 -8.76 -14.93 1.51
C ILE A 99 -7.45 -15.15 0.74
N THR A 100 -6.60 -16.09 1.19
CA THR A 100 -5.49 -16.65 0.38
C THR A 100 -5.96 -17.61 -0.72
N ARG A 101 -7.18 -18.15 -0.62
CA ARG A 101 -7.80 -19.13 -1.53
C ARG A 101 -9.29 -18.80 -1.69
N LEU A 102 -9.59 -17.56 -2.07
CA LEU A 102 -10.97 -17.06 -2.21
C LEU A 102 -11.56 -17.44 -3.57
N SER A 103 -12.64 -18.20 -3.58
CA SER A 103 -13.50 -18.40 -4.75
C SER A 103 -14.57 -17.31 -4.82
N LEU A 104 -14.79 -16.78 -6.03
CA LEU A 104 -15.91 -15.89 -6.36
C LEU A 104 -16.68 -16.50 -7.54
N PRO A 105 -18.02 -16.30 -7.64
CA PRO A 105 -18.83 -16.65 -8.81
C PRO A 105 -18.18 -16.28 -10.15
N SER A 106 -17.58 -15.10 -10.24
CA SER A 106 -16.95 -14.55 -11.44
C SER A 106 -15.52 -15.07 -11.71
N SER A 107 -15.07 -16.15 -11.07
CA SER A 107 -13.68 -16.63 -11.13
C SER A 107 -13.55 -18.14 -11.34
N SER A 108 -12.75 -18.54 -12.34
CA SER A 108 -12.38 -19.93 -12.62
C SER A 108 -11.29 -20.48 -11.69
N SER A 109 -10.68 -19.65 -10.84
CA SER A 109 -9.56 -20.04 -9.96
C SER A 109 -9.61 -19.34 -8.59
N PRO A 110 -9.13 -19.97 -7.51
CA PRO A 110 -9.04 -19.32 -6.20
C PRO A 110 -8.05 -18.14 -6.19
N LEU A 111 -8.52 -16.99 -5.75
CA LEU A 111 -7.75 -15.75 -5.64
C LEU A 111 -6.93 -15.74 -4.35
N ASN A 112 -5.72 -15.17 -4.42
CA ASN A 112 -4.89 -14.91 -3.25
C ASN A 112 -4.79 -13.40 -3.01
N LEU A 113 -5.51 -12.90 -2.00
CA LEU A 113 -5.57 -11.48 -1.66
C LEU A 113 -4.43 -11.02 -0.73
N PHE A 114 -3.39 -11.84 -0.53
CA PHE A 114 -2.22 -11.50 0.27
C PHE A 114 -0.92 -11.47 -0.54
N PRO A 115 -0.05 -10.45 -0.34
CA PRO A 115 1.36 -10.57 -0.70
C PRO A 115 2.00 -11.71 0.09
N LYS A 116 2.74 -12.61 -0.58
CA LYS A 116 3.36 -13.81 0.02
C LYS A 116 4.13 -13.54 1.33
N THR A 117 4.72 -12.35 1.47
CA THR A 117 5.48 -11.89 2.65
C THR A 117 4.64 -11.49 3.87
N SER A 118 3.32 -11.36 3.74
CA SER A 118 2.45 -10.82 4.80
C SER A 118 1.87 -11.88 5.75
N LEU A 119 1.83 -13.15 5.32
CA LEU A 119 1.15 -14.22 6.05
C LEU A 119 1.86 -14.64 7.34
N ALA A 120 3.19 -14.68 7.34
CA ALA A 120 4.02 -15.15 8.46
C ALA A 120 3.92 -14.29 9.74
N GLN A 121 3.20 -13.16 9.72
CA GLN A 121 2.94 -12.32 10.88
C GLN A 121 1.50 -12.47 11.43
N ILE A 122 0.60 -13.15 10.71
CA ILE A 122 -0.82 -13.26 11.09
C ILE A 122 -1.00 -14.46 12.01
N THR A 123 -0.98 -14.20 13.32
CA THR A 123 -1.20 -15.21 14.38
C THR A 123 -2.66 -15.43 14.74
N HIS A 124 -3.58 -14.59 14.24
CA HIS A 124 -5.00 -14.63 14.58
C HIS A 124 -5.85 -14.75 13.31
N ASN A 125 -6.72 -15.76 13.27
CA ASN A 125 -7.56 -16.10 12.12
C ASN A 125 -9.06 -15.98 12.48
N PRO A 126 -9.59 -14.76 12.67
CA PRO A 126 -10.99 -14.57 13.04
C PRO A 126 -11.91 -14.78 11.84
N ASN A 127 -13.15 -15.20 12.10
CA ASN A 127 -14.20 -15.17 11.11
C ASN A 127 -14.71 -13.74 10.89
N GLY A 128 -15.26 -13.49 9.71
CA GLY A 128 -15.72 -12.18 9.30
C GLY A 128 -16.11 -12.14 7.82
N VAL A 129 -16.38 -10.94 7.31
CA VAL A 129 -16.91 -10.74 5.96
C VAL A 129 -16.10 -9.69 5.19
N LEU A 130 -15.97 -9.86 3.87
CA LEU A 130 -15.48 -8.80 3.00
C LEU A 130 -16.61 -7.82 2.67
N TYR A 131 -16.31 -6.53 2.67
CA TYR A 131 -17.26 -5.46 2.32
C TYR A 131 -16.56 -4.26 1.68
N LEU A 132 -17.25 -3.55 0.78
CA LEU A 132 -16.73 -2.29 0.25
C LEU A 132 -16.92 -1.15 1.27
N ARG A 133 -15.82 -0.66 1.85
CA ARG A 133 -15.82 0.53 2.69
C ARG A 133 -15.79 1.80 1.83
N ARG A 134 -16.96 2.28 1.44
CA ARG A 134 -17.11 3.68 0.98
C ARG A 134 -16.78 4.65 2.12
N HIS A 135 -16.04 5.71 1.81
CA HIS A 135 -15.68 6.74 2.81
C HIS A 135 -16.81 7.79 2.94
N ARG A 136 -16.96 8.37 4.15
CA ARG A 136 -18.04 9.34 4.45
C ARG A 136 -17.76 10.77 3.97
N VAL A 137 -16.54 11.07 3.54
CA VAL A 137 -16.13 12.41 3.09
C VAL A 137 -16.57 12.60 1.64
N LYS A 138 -17.53 13.50 1.39
CA LYS A 138 -18.07 13.77 0.03
C LYS A 138 -17.00 14.15 -1.01
N THR A 139 -15.88 14.74 -0.58
CA THR A 139 -14.78 15.13 -1.48
C THR A 139 -13.71 14.05 -1.64
N GLN A 140 -13.93 12.81 -1.19
CA GLN A 140 -12.99 11.71 -1.42
C GLN A 140 -13.33 11.01 -2.74
N PRO A 141 -12.37 10.78 -3.64
CA PRO A 141 -12.61 10.04 -4.88
C PRO A 141 -13.07 8.62 -4.56
N LEU A 142 -14.12 8.15 -5.24
CA LEU A 142 -14.72 6.84 -4.93
C LEU A 142 -13.72 5.69 -5.13
N TYR A 143 -12.79 5.81 -6.10
CA TYR A 143 -11.69 4.87 -6.32
C TYR A 143 -10.65 4.80 -5.17
N ALA A 144 -10.67 5.76 -4.24
CA ALA A 144 -9.89 5.73 -3.00
C ALA A 144 -10.64 5.06 -1.84
N SER A 145 -11.81 4.46 -2.08
CA SER A 145 -12.47 3.53 -1.15
C SER A 145 -11.76 2.18 -1.12
N GLU A 146 -11.97 1.39 -0.06
CA GLU A 146 -11.26 0.12 0.14
C GLU A 146 -12.23 -1.06 0.31
N LEU A 147 -11.98 -2.17 -0.38
CA LEU A 147 -12.48 -3.48 0.03
C LEU A 147 -11.80 -3.85 1.35
N ARG A 148 -12.57 -4.11 2.41
CA ARG A 148 -12.05 -4.44 3.74
C ARG A 148 -12.66 -5.71 4.29
N PHE A 149 -11.93 -6.34 5.21
CA PHE A 149 -12.45 -7.43 6.03
C PHE A 149 -12.95 -6.89 7.37
N ARG A 150 -14.17 -7.27 7.77
CA ARG A 150 -14.72 -6.97 9.10
C ARG A 150 -14.89 -8.25 9.90
N VAL A 151 -14.27 -8.30 11.07
CA VAL A 151 -14.46 -9.34 12.07
C VAL A 151 -15.87 -9.21 12.65
N THR A 152 -16.63 -10.29 12.59
CA THR A 152 -17.99 -10.43 13.14
C THR A 152 -18.09 -11.78 13.84
N ASN A 153 -18.84 -11.86 14.95
CA ASN A 153 -19.02 -13.12 15.68
C ASN A 153 -19.85 -14.12 14.87
N ASP A 154 -20.79 -13.60 14.07
CA ASP A 154 -21.75 -14.35 13.26
C ASP A 154 -22.04 -13.59 11.94
N THR A 155 -23.03 -14.08 11.20
CA THR A 155 -23.43 -13.61 9.87
C THR A 155 -24.38 -12.41 9.88
N THR A 156 -24.98 -12.04 11.02
CA THR A 156 -26.11 -11.09 11.08
C THR A 156 -25.73 -9.65 10.68
N MET A 157 -26.76 -8.81 10.47
CA MET A 157 -26.56 -7.37 10.28
C MET A 157 -26.11 -6.67 11.57
N ASP A 158 -26.63 -7.08 12.73
CA ASP A 158 -26.23 -6.52 14.03
C ASP A 158 -24.76 -6.81 14.35
N ALA A 159 -24.29 -8.04 14.14
CA ALA A 159 -22.88 -8.39 14.29
C ALA A 159 -21.97 -7.67 13.29
N PHE A 160 -22.47 -7.28 12.11
CA PHE A 160 -21.73 -6.44 11.16
C PHE A 160 -21.66 -4.96 11.59
N VAL A 161 -22.72 -4.43 12.21
CA VAL A 161 -22.75 -3.06 12.77
C VAL A 161 -21.84 -2.95 13.99
N LYS A 162 -21.88 -3.95 14.89
CA LYS A 162 -21.01 -4.04 16.08
C LYS A 162 -19.59 -4.54 15.77
N GLY A 163 -19.39 -5.18 14.62
CA GLY A 163 -18.13 -5.76 14.17
C GLY A 163 -17.04 -4.73 13.89
N ARG A 164 -15.79 -5.19 13.88
CA ARG A 164 -14.60 -4.33 13.78
C ARG A 164 -13.78 -4.69 12.54
N ASP A 165 -13.35 -3.67 11.79
CA ASP A 165 -12.43 -3.85 10.66
C ASP A 165 -11.15 -4.55 11.13
N TYR A 166 -10.69 -5.57 10.41
CA TYR A 166 -9.52 -6.36 10.81
C TYR A 166 -8.24 -5.49 10.86
N VAL A 167 -7.51 -5.59 11.97
CA VAL A 167 -6.26 -4.85 12.22
C VAL A 167 -5.08 -5.83 12.12
N LEU A 168 -4.17 -5.58 11.19
CA LEU A 168 -2.91 -6.31 11.04
C LEU A 168 -1.99 -6.04 12.24
N PRO A 169 -1.03 -6.95 12.55
CA PRO A 169 -0.08 -6.80 13.67
C PRO A 169 0.68 -5.46 13.72
N ASN A 170 0.85 -4.80 12.56
CA ASN A 170 1.41 -3.45 12.46
C ASN A 170 0.46 -2.31 12.89
N GLY A 171 -0.68 -2.61 13.53
CA GLY A 171 -1.63 -1.64 14.06
C GLY A 171 -2.43 -0.88 13.00
N ARG A 172 -2.61 -1.47 11.81
CA ARG A 172 -3.27 -0.86 10.65
C ARG A 172 -4.32 -1.79 10.08
N TYR A 173 -5.42 -1.24 9.58
CA TYR A 173 -6.46 -2.02 8.93
C TYR A 173 -5.91 -2.79 7.71
N TRP A 174 -6.47 -3.98 7.46
CA TRP A 174 -6.35 -4.67 6.18
C TRP A 174 -7.39 -4.11 5.19
N GLY A 175 -7.00 -3.97 3.93
CA GLY A 175 -7.87 -3.59 2.84
C GLY A 175 -7.13 -3.44 1.51
N ILE A 176 -7.89 -3.47 0.42
CA ILE A 176 -7.42 -3.29 -0.96
C ILE A 176 -8.17 -2.07 -1.54
N PRO A 177 -7.49 -1.01 -2.00
CA PRO A 177 -8.15 0.17 -2.54
C PRO A 177 -8.74 -0.11 -3.93
N LEU A 178 -9.87 0.53 -4.27
CA LEU A 178 -10.56 0.33 -5.54
C LEU A 178 -9.70 0.67 -6.76
N TRP A 179 -8.76 1.63 -6.67
CA TRP A 179 -7.82 1.89 -7.78
C TRP A 179 -6.90 0.71 -8.10
N GLN A 180 -6.52 -0.10 -7.11
CA GLN A 180 -5.68 -1.28 -7.31
C GLN A 180 -6.46 -2.38 -8.02
N ILE A 181 -7.77 -2.45 -7.75
CA ILE A 181 -8.72 -3.33 -8.44
C ILE A 181 -9.03 -2.79 -9.85
N ALA A 182 -9.16 -1.47 -10.03
CA ALA A 182 -9.43 -0.83 -11.31
C ALA A 182 -8.33 -1.10 -12.34
N LEU A 183 -7.07 -1.03 -11.89
CA LEU A 183 -5.88 -1.30 -12.70
C LEU A 183 -5.75 -2.78 -13.14
N ALA A 184 -6.56 -3.71 -12.61
CA ALA A 184 -6.61 -5.09 -13.10
C ALA A 184 -7.29 -5.16 -14.47
N LYS A 185 -6.54 -5.59 -15.49
CA LYS A 185 -6.94 -5.56 -16.91
C LYS A 185 -7.12 -6.94 -17.56
N THR A 186 -6.64 -7.99 -16.92
CA THR A 186 -6.70 -9.38 -17.43
C THR A 186 -7.02 -10.36 -16.32
N ASP A 187 -7.57 -11.51 -16.70
CA ASP A 187 -7.77 -12.71 -15.87
C ASP A 187 -6.55 -13.14 -15.04
N ARG A 188 -5.34 -12.86 -15.53
CA ARG A 188 -4.06 -13.12 -14.86
C ARG A 188 -3.77 -12.18 -13.67
N ASP A 189 -4.50 -11.08 -13.51
CA ASP A 189 -4.38 -10.19 -12.35
C ASP A 189 -5.32 -10.67 -11.22
N PRO A 190 -4.83 -10.95 -10.00
CA PRO A 190 -5.63 -11.50 -8.91
C PRO A 190 -6.78 -10.59 -8.45
N HIS A 191 -6.82 -9.32 -8.88
CA HIS A 191 -7.93 -8.41 -8.58
C HIS A 191 -8.98 -8.33 -9.71
N PHE A 192 -8.77 -8.95 -10.88
CA PHE A 192 -9.72 -8.89 -12.00
C PHE A 192 -11.07 -9.54 -11.66
N ALA A 193 -11.06 -10.66 -10.95
CA ALA A 193 -12.29 -11.25 -10.43
C ALA A 193 -12.96 -10.39 -9.34
N LEU A 194 -12.20 -9.67 -8.50
CA LEU A 194 -12.78 -8.68 -7.58
C LEU A 194 -13.46 -7.53 -8.34
N LYS A 195 -12.88 -7.10 -9.46
CA LYS A 195 -13.41 -6.04 -10.34
C LYS A 195 -14.78 -6.46 -10.91
N ASN A 196 -14.88 -7.68 -11.42
CA ASN A 196 -16.12 -8.24 -11.97
C ASN A 196 -17.19 -8.40 -10.87
N GLN A 197 -16.87 -9.05 -9.75
CA GLN A 197 -17.79 -9.20 -8.61
C GLN A 197 -18.30 -7.85 -8.07
N LEU A 198 -17.46 -6.79 -8.04
CA LEU A 198 -17.89 -5.45 -7.63
C LEU A 198 -18.85 -4.76 -8.63
N ILE A 199 -18.82 -5.16 -9.90
CA ILE A 199 -19.76 -4.71 -10.94
C ILE A 199 -21.06 -5.54 -10.86
N GLU A 200 -20.97 -6.85 -10.67
CA GLU A 200 -22.10 -7.76 -10.46
C GLU A 200 -22.89 -7.38 -9.19
N ASP A 201 -22.18 -7.06 -8.10
CA ASP A 201 -22.74 -6.46 -6.88
C ASP A 201 -23.30 -5.04 -7.10
N GLY A 202 -23.14 -4.40 -8.25
CA GLY A 202 -23.55 -3.01 -8.49
C GLY A 202 -22.91 -1.98 -7.54
N LEU A 203 -21.78 -2.33 -6.91
CA LEU A 203 -21.07 -1.48 -5.96
C LEU A 203 -20.18 -0.44 -6.67
N VAL A 204 -19.81 -0.72 -7.91
CA VAL A 204 -19.13 0.15 -8.89
C VAL A 204 -19.72 -0.18 -10.28
N THR A 205 -19.83 0.77 -11.21
CA THR A 205 -20.23 0.45 -12.59
C THR A 205 -19.03 0.12 -13.48
N LYS A 206 -19.27 -0.56 -14.61
CA LYS A 206 -18.23 -0.79 -15.64
C LYS A 206 -17.61 0.52 -16.11
N ASP A 207 -18.44 1.51 -16.42
CA ASP A 207 -18.00 2.81 -16.97
C ASP A 207 -17.12 3.58 -15.99
N MET A 208 -17.38 3.47 -14.68
CA MET A 208 -16.53 4.05 -13.64
C MET A 208 -15.14 3.43 -13.64
N PHE A 209 -15.04 2.09 -13.74
CA PHE A 209 -13.73 1.43 -13.87
C PHE A 209 -13.01 1.84 -15.15
N SER A 210 -13.70 1.83 -16.29
CA SER A 210 -13.13 2.26 -17.58
C SER A 210 -12.68 3.72 -17.58
N HIS A 211 -13.40 4.62 -16.90
CA HIS A 211 -12.97 6.01 -16.68
C HIS A 211 -11.73 6.10 -15.78
N TRP A 212 -11.67 5.36 -14.67
CA TRP A 212 -10.49 5.36 -13.80
C TRP A 212 -9.25 4.82 -14.54
N GLU A 213 -9.43 3.85 -15.43
CA GLU A 213 -8.36 3.32 -16.30
C GLU A 213 -7.78 4.33 -17.31
N THR A 214 -8.46 5.46 -17.60
CA THR A 214 -7.90 6.49 -18.51
C THR A 214 -6.90 7.41 -17.82
N PHE A 215 -6.87 7.47 -16.49
CA PHE A 215 -5.99 8.39 -15.74
C PHE A 215 -5.17 7.71 -14.62
N LEU A 216 -5.49 6.48 -14.21
CA LEU A 216 -4.66 5.72 -13.27
C LEU A 216 -3.46 5.09 -14.00
N PRO A 217 -2.21 5.43 -13.63
CA PRO A 217 -1.01 4.88 -14.25
C PRO A 217 -0.67 3.48 -13.72
N GLU A 218 -0.14 2.62 -14.60
CA GLU A 218 0.22 1.22 -14.28
C GLU A 218 1.29 1.14 -13.18
N GLU A 219 2.20 2.11 -13.11
CA GLU A 219 3.22 2.25 -12.08
C GLU A 219 2.63 2.22 -10.66
N MET A 220 1.39 2.71 -10.50
CA MET A 220 0.70 2.77 -9.23
C MET A 220 0.40 1.37 -8.66
N LYS A 221 0.28 0.31 -9.50
CA LYS A 221 0.21 -1.10 -9.06
C LYS A 221 1.37 -1.51 -8.15
N THR A 222 2.56 -0.95 -8.38
CA THR A 222 3.78 -1.29 -7.64
C THR A 222 3.87 -0.57 -6.29
N VAL A 223 3.05 0.46 -6.06
CA VAL A 223 3.15 1.33 -4.89
C VAL A 223 2.20 0.84 -3.80
N PRO A 224 2.69 0.56 -2.57
CA PRO A 224 1.83 0.13 -1.48
C PRO A 224 0.70 1.13 -1.20
N PRO A 225 -0.58 0.70 -1.00
CA PRO A 225 -1.74 1.57 -0.76
C PRO A 225 -1.53 2.68 0.28
N ARG A 226 -0.69 2.40 1.27
CA ARG A 226 -0.29 3.29 2.38
C ARG A 226 0.60 4.49 1.96
N ARG A 227 0.87 4.63 0.67
CA ARG A 227 1.52 5.77 0.00
C ARG A 227 0.59 6.44 -1.02
N THR A 228 -0.71 6.43 -0.74
CA THR A 228 -1.71 7.25 -1.43
C THR A 228 -2.36 8.21 -0.45
N ILE A 229 -2.71 9.42 -0.91
CA ILE A 229 -3.53 10.40 -0.17
C ILE A 229 -4.52 11.10 -1.11
N TRP A 230 -5.64 11.56 -0.58
CA TRP A 230 -6.70 12.28 -1.31
C TRP A 230 -7.13 13.58 -0.60
N GLN A 231 -6.43 13.94 0.49
CA GLN A 231 -6.71 15.10 1.33
C GLN A 231 -5.47 15.54 2.11
N LEU A 232 -5.41 16.83 2.44
CA LEU A 232 -4.44 17.36 3.39
C LEU A 232 -4.70 16.79 4.80
N GLY A 233 -3.64 16.76 5.62
CA GLY A 233 -3.62 16.05 6.90
C GLY A 233 -3.57 14.53 6.78
N GLY A 234 -3.77 13.96 5.58
CA GLY A 234 -3.68 12.52 5.31
C GLY A 234 -2.29 11.97 5.65
N ALA A 235 -2.23 11.09 6.66
CA ALA A 235 -0.97 10.58 7.21
C ALA A 235 -0.52 9.26 6.56
N PHE A 236 0.39 9.34 5.60
CA PHE A 236 0.98 8.21 4.86
C PHE A 236 2.23 7.64 5.57
N ASP A 237 2.69 6.47 5.10
CA ASP A 237 3.78 5.70 5.71
C ASP A 237 5.11 5.83 4.94
N VAL A 238 6.20 6.19 5.62
CA VAL A 238 7.56 6.26 5.04
C VAL A 238 8.54 5.36 5.80
N SER A 239 9.31 4.56 5.05
CA SER A 239 10.42 3.78 5.62
C SER A 239 11.58 4.72 5.98
N VAL A 240 12.07 4.62 7.21
CA VAL A 240 13.15 5.48 7.70
C VAL A 240 14.50 5.17 7.06
N PHE A 241 14.61 4.04 6.36
CA PHE A 241 15.80 3.62 5.62
C PHE A 241 15.80 4.07 4.15
N SER A 242 14.68 4.56 3.62
CA SER A 242 14.56 5.00 2.22
C SER A 242 15.10 6.43 2.02
N ASN A 243 15.75 6.70 0.89
CA ASN A 243 16.29 8.03 0.56
C ASN A 243 15.25 8.94 -0.11
N SER A 244 14.28 8.35 -0.79
CA SER A 244 13.08 9.01 -1.31
C SER A 244 11.87 8.09 -1.15
N VAL A 245 10.67 8.67 -1.16
CA VAL A 245 9.41 7.93 -1.29
C VAL A 245 8.63 8.50 -2.48
N ILE A 246 7.91 7.64 -3.21
CA ILE A 246 6.88 8.08 -4.15
C ILE A 246 5.55 8.04 -3.39
N LEU A 247 4.86 9.17 -3.37
CA LEU A 247 3.53 9.35 -2.80
C LEU A 247 2.57 9.70 -3.96
N TRP A 248 1.50 8.95 -4.13
CA TRP A 248 0.45 9.32 -5.09
C TRP A 248 -0.60 10.20 -4.41
N VAL A 249 -0.97 11.30 -5.07
CA VAL A 249 -2.04 12.20 -4.66
C VAL A 249 -3.23 11.97 -5.60
N LEU A 250 -4.41 11.75 -5.04
CA LEU A 250 -5.60 11.28 -5.75
C LEU A 250 -6.68 12.38 -5.78
N GLY A 251 -7.00 12.88 -6.97
CA GLY A 251 -8.09 13.83 -7.25
C GLY A 251 -9.36 13.14 -7.77
N ALA A 252 -10.35 13.89 -8.23
CA ALA A 252 -11.59 13.29 -8.74
C ALA A 252 -11.37 12.45 -10.02
N ASP A 253 -10.53 12.99 -10.92
CA ASP A 253 -10.31 12.63 -12.32
C ASP A 253 -8.80 12.59 -12.69
N LYS A 254 -7.93 12.88 -11.72
CA LYS A 254 -6.49 13.11 -11.88
C LYS A 254 -5.71 12.45 -10.75
N VAL A 255 -4.48 12.03 -11.04
CA VAL A 255 -3.49 11.63 -10.03
C VAL A 255 -2.15 12.28 -10.27
N LEU A 256 -1.36 12.43 -9.21
CA LEU A 256 -0.05 13.08 -9.25
C LEU A 256 0.96 12.27 -8.44
N ASP A 257 2.09 11.90 -9.04
CA ASP A 257 3.21 11.32 -8.31
C ASP A 257 4.06 12.43 -7.65
N LEU A 258 4.36 12.27 -6.36
CA LEU A 258 5.30 13.13 -5.65
C LEU A 258 6.48 12.28 -5.17
N ARG A 259 7.63 12.40 -5.85
CA ARG A 259 8.90 11.84 -5.39
C ARG A 259 9.53 12.77 -4.35
N ILE A 260 9.23 12.49 -3.09
CA ILE A 260 9.67 13.26 -1.92
C ILE A 260 11.05 12.79 -1.46
N GLY A 261 11.99 13.72 -1.26
CA GLY A 261 13.29 13.43 -0.64
C GLY A 261 13.19 13.25 0.87
N MET A 262 13.70 12.13 1.41
CA MET A 262 13.64 11.80 2.84
C MET A 262 14.77 12.43 3.67
N SER A 263 15.57 13.34 3.10
CA SER A 263 16.68 14.01 3.78
C SER A 263 16.25 14.85 4.99
N PHE A 264 14.98 15.26 5.06
CA PHE A 264 14.42 15.92 6.25
C PHE A 264 14.36 15.02 7.49
N LEU A 265 14.44 13.69 7.32
CA LEU A 265 14.58 12.72 8.41
C LEU A 265 16.05 12.52 8.84
N GLY A 266 17.01 13.20 8.19
CA GLY A 266 18.45 13.03 8.38
C GLY A 266 19.11 12.04 7.40
N TYR A 267 20.43 11.87 7.54
CA TYR A 267 21.23 11.01 6.66
C TYR A 267 20.86 9.52 6.79
N PRO A 268 20.80 8.74 5.69
CA PRO A 268 20.35 7.33 5.73
C PRO A 268 21.14 6.44 6.69
N GLU A 269 22.44 6.66 6.82
CA GLU A 269 23.38 5.88 7.63
C GLU A 269 23.10 6.13 9.11
N LYS A 270 22.93 7.41 9.48
CA LYS A 270 22.56 7.83 10.84
C LYS A 270 21.12 7.40 11.19
N ARG A 271 20.19 7.40 10.22
CA ARG A 271 18.82 6.91 10.42
C ARG A 271 18.82 5.41 10.74
N LYS A 272 19.59 4.60 10.02
CA LYS A 272 19.77 3.15 10.28
C LYS A 272 20.33 2.83 11.66
N GLN A 273 21.15 3.72 12.23
CA GLN A 273 21.75 3.55 13.56
C GLN A 273 20.83 3.95 14.73
N LEU A 274 19.78 4.75 14.47
CA LEU A 274 18.99 5.41 15.53
C LEU A 274 17.51 5.01 15.55
N TYR A 275 16.99 4.44 14.45
CA TYR A 275 15.56 4.23 14.23
C TYR A 275 15.26 2.95 13.47
N GLU A 276 14.10 2.35 13.75
CA GLU A 276 13.61 1.19 13.02
C GLU A 276 12.21 1.38 12.41
N GLY A 277 11.90 0.56 11.40
CA GLY A 277 10.57 0.46 10.84
C GLY A 277 10.12 1.69 10.04
N THR A 278 9.03 2.33 10.48
CA THR A 278 8.23 3.25 9.65
C THR A 278 7.80 4.47 10.44
N ALA A 279 8.03 5.65 9.87
CA ALA A 279 7.46 6.92 10.34
C ALA A 279 6.13 7.20 9.64
N ARG A 280 5.22 7.93 10.30
CA ARG A 280 4.01 8.47 9.65
C ARG A 280 4.17 9.96 9.40
N VAL A 281 3.96 10.38 8.16
CA VAL A 281 4.10 11.77 7.69
C VAL A 281 2.76 12.21 7.11
N ALA A 282 2.34 13.44 7.36
CA ALA A 282 1.17 14.04 6.73
C ALA A 282 1.59 15.20 5.82
N LEU A 283 0.92 15.34 4.67
CA LEU A 283 1.05 16.52 3.82
C LEU A 283 0.08 17.60 4.32
N HIS A 284 0.59 18.81 4.51
CA HIS A 284 -0.14 20.00 4.95
C HIS A 284 0.06 21.14 3.96
N TYR A 285 -0.85 22.12 3.99
CA TYR A 285 -0.66 23.42 3.38
C TYR A 285 -0.49 24.45 4.50
N ASP A 286 0.57 25.25 4.40
CA ASP A 286 0.87 26.37 5.26
C ASP A 286 0.31 27.64 4.60
N VAL A 287 -0.73 28.22 5.22
CA VAL A 287 -1.48 29.35 4.65
C VAL A 287 -0.67 30.65 4.72
N GLU A 288 0.14 30.82 5.77
CA GLU A 288 1.00 32.01 5.93
C GLU A 288 2.13 32.03 4.90
N ARG A 289 2.72 30.85 4.63
CA ARG A 289 3.82 30.69 3.66
C ARG A 289 3.36 30.35 2.24
N GLN A 290 2.05 30.16 2.05
CA GLN A 290 1.42 29.73 0.79
C GLN A 290 2.01 28.43 0.20
N CYS A 291 2.63 27.58 1.01
CA CYS A 291 3.43 26.44 0.56
C CYS A 291 2.97 25.11 1.19
N TYR A 292 3.36 23.99 0.59
CA TYR A 292 3.10 22.68 1.18
C TYR A 292 4.21 22.29 2.17
N THR A 293 3.84 21.65 3.26
CA THR A 293 4.75 21.17 4.31
C THR A 293 4.51 19.70 4.66
N LEU A 294 5.57 19.00 5.03
CA LEU A 294 5.55 17.62 5.52
C LEU A 294 5.63 17.65 7.04
N VAL A 295 4.63 17.10 7.71
CA VAL A 295 4.54 17.06 9.18
C VAL A 295 4.74 15.63 9.66
N LEU A 296 5.79 15.39 10.45
CA LEU A 296 6.02 14.10 11.09
C LEU A 296 4.94 13.85 12.17
N ARG A 297 4.00 12.95 11.90
CA ARG A 297 2.86 12.63 12.80
C ARG A 297 3.18 11.53 13.81
N LYS A 298 3.97 10.52 13.42
CA LYS A 298 4.49 9.49 14.35
C LYS A 298 5.95 9.23 14.04
N ALA A 299 6.81 9.44 15.04
CA ALA A 299 8.20 9.05 14.99
C ALA A 299 8.32 7.50 14.96
N PRO A 300 9.35 6.95 14.30
CA PRO A 300 9.66 5.52 14.36
C PRO A 300 9.98 5.08 15.81
N PRO A 301 9.83 3.78 16.14
CA PRO A 301 10.48 3.23 17.32
C PRO A 301 12.00 3.49 17.28
N LYS A 302 12.56 3.84 18.44
CA LYS A 302 14.01 3.92 18.63
C LYS A 302 14.52 2.50 18.84
N ASN A 303 15.40 1.99 17.99
CA ASN A 303 16.18 0.81 18.37
C ASN A 303 17.27 1.29 19.33
N ARG A 304 17.21 0.85 20.59
CA ARG A 304 18.22 1.19 21.59
C ARG A 304 18.29 0.18 22.71
N ARG A 305 19.52 -0.20 23.08
CA ARG A 305 19.82 -0.85 24.35
C ARG A 305 19.93 0.23 25.44
N LEU A 306 19.72 -0.12 26.71
CA LEU A 306 19.70 0.86 27.81
C LEU A 306 21.06 1.54 28.07
N SER A 307 22.15 1.00 27.53
CA SER A 307 23.55 1.39 27.76
C SER A 307 23.98 2.76 27.22
N ASP A 308 23.26 3.31 26.24
CA ASP A 308 23.90 4.25 25.31
C ASP A 308 23.76 5.72 25.76
N LYS A 309 24.86 6.49 25.73
CA LYS A 309 24.93 7.93 26.09
C LYS A 309 23.76 8.75 25.51
N PRO A 310 23.19 9.74 26.22
CA PRO A 310 22.04 10.51 25.72
C PRO A 310 22.34 11.18 24.37
N LEU A 311 21.45 10.98 23.40
CA LEU A 311 21.55 11.60 22.08
C LEU A 311 21.23 13.09 22.15
N SER A 312 21.83 13.86 21.25
CA SER A 312 21.59 15.31 21.17
C SER A 312 20.12 15.62 20.87
N PRO A 313 19.54 16.69 21.46
CA PRO A 313 18.21 17.19 21.13
C PRO A 313 17.91 17.35 19.63
N THR A 314 18.93 17.59 18.81
CA THR A 314 18.83 17.77 17.34
C THR A 314 18.88 16.47 16.54
N GLN A 315 19.26 15.34 17.15
CA GLN A 315 19.30 14.02 16.51
C GLN A 315 17.94 13.32 16.55
N PHE A 316 16.98 13.81 17.33
CA PHE A 316 15.68 13.19 17.55
C PHE A 316 14.61 13.57 16.52
N LEU A 317 14.05 12.56 15.85
CA LEU A 317 12.79 12.66 15.11
C LEU A 317 11.64 12.88 16.10
N ARG A 318 11.11 14.11 16.16
CA ARG A 318 9.99 14.49 17.06
C ARG A 318 8.66 14.54 16.30
N PRO A 319 7.58 13.94 16.81
CA PRO A 319 6.23 14.25 16.33
C PRO A 319 5.98 15.76 16.37
N GLY A 320 5.33 16.30 15.33
CA GLY A 320 5.17 17.73 15.11
C GLY A 320 6.30 18.41 14.33
N TRP A 321 7.46 17.76 14.11
CA TRP A 321 8.51 18.32 13.26
C TRP A 321 8.00 18.50 11.82
N GLN A 322 8.02 19.75 11.34
CA GLN A 322 7.61 20.13 10.00
C GLN A 322 8.82 20.42 9.09
N LYS A 323 8.66 20.20 7.79
CA LYS A 323 9.58 20.69 6.76
C LYS A 323 8.85 21.08 5.47
N ASP A 324 9.22 22.20 4.88
CA ASP A 324 8.80 22.63 3.53
C ASP A 324 8.95 21.47 2.52
N LEU A 325 7.91 21.24 1.72
CA LEU A 325 7.85 20.13 0.75
C LEU A 325 8.97 20.28 -0.28
N ARG A 326 9.86 19.29 -0.33
CA ARG A 326 10.89 19.15 -1.38
C ARG A 326 10.68 17.85 -2.13
N CYS A 327 9.91 17.94 -3.20
CA CYS A 327 9.66 16.86 -4.14
C CYS A 327 9.68 17.38 -5.59
N PHE A 328 9.62 16.44 -6.50
CA PHE A 328 9.30 16.63 -7.91
C PHE A 328 8.33 15.51 -8.32
N SER A 329 7.68 15.67 -9.47
CA SER A 329 6.87 14.63 -10.11
C SER A 329 7.59 14.17 -11.38
N TYR A 330 7.45 12.90 -11.74
CA TYR A 330 7.88 12.40 -13.04
C TYR A 330 6.88 12.73 -14.15
N THR A 331 5.60 12.79 -13.81
CA THR A 331 4.51 13.05 -14.76
C THR A 331 4.27 14.55 -15.01
N HIS A 332 4.52 15.40 -14.02
CA HIS A 332 4.19 16.83 -14.06
C HIS A 332 5.36 17.69 -13.53
N PRO A 333 6.28 18.17 -14.39
CA PRO A 333 7.45 18.96 -13.94
C PRO A 333 7.08 20.19 -13.10
N ASP A 334 6.02 20.92 -13.48
CA ASP A 334 5.35 21.89 -12.60
C ASP A 334 4.16 21.23 -11.90
N TYR A 335 4.45 20.52 -10.81
CA TYR A 335 3.45 19.79 -10.03
C TYR A 335 2.61 20.70 -9.11
N LEU A 336 2.98 21.96 -8.91
CA LEU A 336 2.34 22.81 -7.90
C LEU A 336 0.91 23.26 -8.26
N PRO A 337 0.60 23.65 -9.51
CA PRO A 337 -0.78 23.88 -9.95
C PRO A 337 -1.64 22.62 -9.81
N VAL A 338 -1.15 21.46 -10.24
CA VAL A 338 -1.86 20.17 -10.18
C VAL A 338 -2.11 19.73 -8.73
N LEU A 339 -1.13 19.94 -7.83
CA LEU A 339 -1.28 19.68 -6.40
C LEU A 339 -2.29 20.62 -5.73
N LYS A 340 -2.34 21.89 -6.16
CA LYS A 340 -3.36 22.86 -5.73
C LYS A 340 -4.75 22.49 -6.24
N GLU A 341 -4.88 22.02 -7.48
CA GLU A 341 -6.15 21.54 -8.05
C GLU A 341 -6.68 20.31 -7.31
N ILE A 342 -5.83 19.28 -7.13
CA ILE A 342 -6.23 18.00 -6.52
C ILE A 342 -6.60 18.15 -5.04
N LEU A 343 -5.83 18.91 -4.26
CA LEU A 343 -6.02 18.99 -2.80
C LEU A 343 -6.81 20.22 -2.34
N GLY A 344 -6.57 21.37 -2.98
CA GLY A 344 -7.08 22.68 -2.59
C GLY A 344 -6.52 23.24 -1.26
N PRO A 345 -6.51 24.57 -1.08
CA PRO A 345 -6.78 25.15 0.23
C PRO A 345 -8.28 24.94 0.51
N LYS A 346 -8.59 24.03 1.44
CA LYS A 346 -9.95 23.70 1.89
C LYS A 346 -10.13 24.14 3.34
#